data_AF-A0A094PWY1-F1
#
_entry.id   AF-A0A094PWY1-F1
#
_cell.length_a   1.000
_cell.length_b   1.000
_cell.length_c   1.000
_cell.angle_alpha   90.00
_cell.angle_beta   90.00
_cell.angle_gamma   90.00
#
_symmetry.space_group_name_H-M   'P 1'
#
loop_
_entity.id
_entity.type
_entity.pdbx_description
1 polymer ?
#
loop_
_entity_poly.entity_id
_entity_poly.type
_entity_poly.pdbx_seq_one_letter_code
_entity_poly.pdbx_strand_id
1 'polypeptide(L)'
;MTPPVFRRFVAIGDSLTEGLGDDRFHWDRRHAGWADRLAAIVHESNRRQGENLAYANLAVRSRKVEHVMSTQLDQALALTPDLVTVMAGGNDLWRTGIDWVALRRLYRDGLARLCDSGATVLVANSINPVHVRAFVAGRGRAARMTELIESVAAERNCGVIDLFRLSALHDVRSWARDRVHFGQGAHSYVANHAADLLGLTDRILMPENEMLAHARRTASDWLMWITNDVAPFYTRVARGTTAGDKVVAKRPQLSSIDGHPWSIVSTNESRPVGPVWTASDEHVPSASLAVAR
;
A
#
# COMPACT_ATOMS: atom_id res chain seq x y z
N MET A 1 -10.52 25.60 4.54
CA MET A 1 -10.88 25.21 3.16
C MET A 1 -11.80 24.01 3.25
N THR A 2 -12.82 23.92 2.40
CA THR A 2 -13.73 22.76 2.36
C THR A 2 -13.00 21.55 1.78
N PRO A 3 -13.02 20.37 2.43
CA PRO A 3 -12.39 19.16 1.89
C PRO A 3 -13.02 18.74 0.54
N PRO A 4 -12.24 18.18 -0.40
CA PRO A 4 -12.79 17.70 -1.66
C PRO A 4 -13.78 16.54 -1.45
N VAL A 5 -14.74 16.41 -2.37
CA VAL A 5 -15.75 15.35 -2.39
C VAL A 5 -15.45 14.38 -3.53
N PHE A 6 -15.40 13.08 -3.23
CA PHE A 6 -15.21 12.01 -4.21
C PHE A 6 -16.38 11.03 -4.16
N ARG A 7 -17.16 10.87 -5.23
CA ARG A 7 -18.38 10.05 -5.22
C ARG A 7 -18.13 8.62 -5.67
N ARG A 8 -17.08 8.37 -6.46
CA ARG A 8 -16.75 7.06 -7.04
C ARG A 8 -15.26 6.79 -6.91
N PHE A 9 -14.89 6.04 -5.87
CA PHE A 9 -13.52 5.63 -5.62
C PHE A 9 -13.28 4.20 -6.13
N VAL A 10 -12.28 4.01 -6.98
CA VAL A 10 -11.82 2.68 -7.41
C VAL A 10 -10.35 2.47 -7.05
N ALA A 11 -10.06 1.41 -6.31
CA ALA A 11 -8.70 0.97 -6.01
C ALA A 11 -8.27 -0.18 -6.93
N ILE A 12 -7.13 -0.04 -7.61
CA ILE A 12 -6.50 -1.08 -8.43
C ILE A 12 -5.09 -1.42 -7.90
N GLY A 13 -4.70 -2.67 -8.03
CA GLY A 13 -3.38 -3.13 -7.59
C GLY A 13 -3.26 -4.61 -7.30
N ASP A 14 -2.36 -4.91 -6.38
CA ASP A 14 -1.96 -6.26 -5.98
C ASP A 14 -2.43 -6.65 -4.56
N SER A 15 -1.65 -7.49 -3.85
CA SER A 15 -2.01 -7.98 -2.52
C SER A 15 -2.05 -6.88 -1.45
N LEU A 16 -1.22 -5.84 -1.56
CA LEU A 16 -1.22 -4.75 -0.59
C LEU A 16 -2.50 -3.91 -0.71
N THR A 17 -2.94 -3.60 -1.93
CA THR A 17 -4.25 -2.96 -2.18
C THR A 17 -5.42 -3.89 -1.88
N GLU A 18 -5.28 -5.20 -2.12
CA GLU A 18 -6.28 -6.19 -1.73
C GLU A 18 -6.47 -6.19 -0.21
N GLY A 19 -5.41 -5.91 0.56
CA GLY A 19 -5.44 -5.77 2.02
C GLY A 19 -4.86 -6.96 2.79
N LEU A 20 -4.02 -7.77 2.15
CA LEU A 20 -3.31 -8.86 2.82
C LEU A 20 -2.44 -8.32 3.95
N GLY A 21 -2.25 -9.13 4.99
CA GLY A 21 -1.49 -8.79 6.20
C GLY A 21 -2.30 -8.01 7.26
N ASP A 22 -3.51 -7.55 6.93
CA ASP A 22 -4.46 -7.06 7.90
C ASP A 22 -5.12 -8.23 8.65
N ASP A 23 -5.10 -8.21 9.99
CA ASP A 23 -5.70 -9.25 10.83
C ASP A 23 -7.20 -9.42 10.57
N ARG A 24 -7.88 -8.34 10.12
CA ARG A 24 -9.28 -8.39 9.72
C ARG A 24 -9.53 -9.15 8.44
N PHE A 25 -8.53 -9.31 7.58
CA PHE A 25 -8.69 -9.85 6.22
C PHE A 25 -9.31 -11.25 6.21
N HIS A 26 -9.02 -12.07 7.23
CA HIS A 26 -9.57 -13.42 7.36
C HIS A 26 -11.03 -13.46 7.83
N TRP A 27 -11.46 -12.45 8.59
CA TRP A 27 -12.82 -12.35 9.14
C TRP A 27 -13.75 -11.60 8.20
N ASP A 28 -13.25 -10.51 7.63
CA ASP A 28 -13.98 -9.65 6.71
C ASP A 28 -13.02 -9.08 5.66
N ARG A 29 -12.92 -9.80 4.54
CA ARG A 29 -12.11 -9.41 3.39
C ARG A 29 -12.50 -8.03 2.81
N ARG A 30 -13.74 -7.57 3.00
CA ARG A 30 -14.27 -6.33 2.41
C ARG A 30 -14.01 -5.08 3.25
N HIS A 31 -13.54 -5.23 4.48
CA HIS A 31 -13.15 -4.14 5.37
C HIS A 31 -11.75 -4.41 5.93
N ALA A 32 -10.79 -4.54 5.01
CA ALA A 32 -9.41 -4.87 5.30
C ALA A 32 -8.44 -4.17 4.33
N GLY A 33 -7.28 -3.79 4.84
CA GLY A 33 -6.25 -3.09 4.08
C GLY A 33 -6.39 -1.57 4.02
N TRP A 34 -5.36 -0.91 3.49
CA TRP A 34 -5.22 0.54 3.43
C TRP A 34 -6.23 1.19 2.48
N ALA A 35 -6.55 0.54 1.35
CA ALA A 35 -7.47 1.10 0.37
C ALA A 35 -8.90 1.18 0.91
N ASP A 36 -9.35 0.16 1.65
CA ASP A 36 -10.68 0.17 2.28
C ASP A 36 -10.74 1.19 3.43
N ARG A 37 -9.62 1.34 4.15
CA ARG A 37 -9.45 2.38 5.17
C ARG A 37 -9.51 3.79 4.58
N LEU A 38 -8.82 4.04 3.47
CA LEU A 38 -8.92 5.30 2.75
C LEU A 38 -10.36 5.55 2.26
N ALA A 39 -11.04 4.51 1.75
CA ALA A 39 -12.44 4.62 1.35
C ALA A 39 -13.35 4.98 2.53
N ALA A 40 -13.10 4.44 3.72
CA ALA A 40 -13.83 4.82 4.93
C ALA A 40 -13.57 6.29 5.32
N ILE A 41 -12.31 6.76 5.21
CA ILE A 41 -11.97 8.18 5.43
C ILE A 41 -12.73 9.09 4.45
N VAL A 42 -12.70 8.77 3.16
CA VAL A 42 -13.43 9.52 2.12
C VAL A 42 -14.94 9.49 2.37
N HIS A 43 -15.47 8.32 2.74
CA HIS A 43 -16.90 8.14 3.04
C HIS A 43 -17.35 9.04 4.19
N GLU A 44 -16.64 9.04 5.31
CA GLU A 44 -16.96 9.89 6.46
C GLU A 44 -16.82 11.39 6.13
N SER A 45 -15.80 11.76 5.33
CA SER A 45 -15.61 13.14 4.89
C SER A 45 -16.77 13.63 4.01
N ASN A 46 -17.23 12.80 3.07
CA ASN A 46 -18.39 13.08 2.24
C ASN A 46 -19.67 13.20 3.07
N ARG A 47 -19.89 12.29 4.05
CA ARG A 47 -21.09 12.28 4.89
C ARG A 47 -21.26 13.57 5.69
N ARG A 48 -20.16 14.14 6.20
CA ARG A 48 -20.16 15.45 6.87
C ARG A 48 -20.63 16.59 5.95
N GLN A 49 -20.53 16.40 4.64
CA GLN A 49 -20.98 17.33 3.61
C GLN A 49 -22.31 16.93 2.97
N GLY A 50 -22.99 15.89 3.47
CA GLY A 50 -24.27 15.40 2.93
C GLY A 50 -24.13 14.59 1.63
N GLU A 51 -22.94 14.11 1.32
CA GLU A 51 -22.62 13.36 0.10
C GLU A 51 -22.35 11.88 0.41
N ASN A 52 -22.43 11.04 -0.63
CA ASN A 52 -22.20 9.60 -0.51
C ASN A 52 -20.97 9.15 -1.32
N LEU A 53 -20.31 8.10 -0.84
CA LEU A 53 -19.24 7.42 -1.58
C LEU A 53 -19.72 6.04 -2.05
N ALA A 54 -19.50 5.75 -3.33
CA ALA A 54 -19.49 4.39 -3.84
C ALA A 54 -18.04 3.95 -4.07
N TYR A 55 -17.67 2.77 -3.56
CA TYR A 55 -16.31 2.27 -3.54
C TYR A 55 -16.19 0.88 -4.17
N ALA A 56 -15.16 0.70 -4.99
CA ALA A 56 -14.76 -0.59 -5.54
C ALA A 56 -13.27 -0.85 -5.29
N ASN A 57 -12.91 -2.12 -5.10
CA ASN A 57 -11.53 -2.57 -4.97
C ASN A 57 -11.34 -3.78 -5.87
N LEU A 58 -10.67 -3.50 -6.99
CA LEU A 58 -10.41 -4.44 -8.08
C LEU A 58 -9.07 -5.17 -7.91
N ALA A 59 -8.34 -4.87 -6.83
CA ALA A 59 -7.05 -5.46 -6.58
C ALA A 59 -7.15 -6.97 -6.34
N VAL A 60 -6.19 -7.67 -6.90
CA VAL A 60 -6.04 -9.12 -6.77
C VAL A 60 -4.58 -9.39 -6.47
N ARG A 61 -4.30 -10.18 -5.44
CA ARG A 61 -2.93 -10.59 -5.09
C ARG A 61 -2.14 -11.12 -6.27
N SER A 62 -0.81 -10.94 -6.17
CA SER A 62 0.17 -11.42 -7.14
C SER A 62 0.07 -10.81 -8.55
N ARG A 63 -0.82 -9.82 -8.77
CA ARG A 63 -0.89 -9.13 -10.05
C ARG A 63 0.30 -8.19 -10.23
N LYS A 64 0.73 -8.11 -11.49
CA LYS A 64 1.87 -7.32 -11.96
C LYS A 64 1.37 -6.06 -12.65
N VAL A 65 2.29 -5.14 -12.94
CA VAL A 65 1.99 -3.87 -13.64
C VAL A 65 1.20 -4.11 -14.91
N GLU A 66 1.59 -5.09 -15.73
CA GLU A 66 0.89 -5.42 -16.98
C GLU A 66 -0.61 -5.67 -16.77
N HIS A 67 -0.98 -6.51 -15.81
CA HIS A 67 -2.39 -6.83 -15.53
C HIS A 67 -3.14 -5.67 -14.85
N VAL A 68 -2.46 -4.91 -13.98
CA VAL A 68 -3.08 -3.77 -13.30
C VAL A 68 -3.35 -2.64 -14.30
N MET A 69 -2.39 -2.32 -15.17
CA MET A 69 -2.48 -1.25 -16.17
C MET A 69 -3.16 -1.66 -17.48
N SER A 70 -3.73 -2.87 -17.54
CA SER A 70 -4.60 -3.32 -18.64
C SER A 70 -5.96 -3.73 -18.09
N THR A 71 -6.10 -4.98 -17.64
CA THR A 71 -7.37 -5.57 -17.22
C THR A 71 -8.04 -4.79 -16.07
N GLN A 72 -7.33 -4.53 -14.98
CA GLN A 72 -7.96 -3.80 -13.86
C GLN A 72 -8.22 -2.34 -14.21
N LEU A 73 -7.33 -1.71 -15.00
CA LEU A 73 -7.53 -0.35 -15.51
C LEU A 73 -8.81 -0.24 -16.35
N ASP A 74 -9.01 -1.16 -17.30
CA ASP A 74 -10.22 -1.18 -18.14
C ASP A 74 -11.49 -1.34 -17.31
N GLN A 75 -11.45 -2.25 -16.32
CA GLN A 75 -12.54 -2.44 -15.37
C GLN A 75 -12.78 -1.20 -14.50
N ALA A 76 -11.71 -0.52 -14.05
CA ALA A 76 -11.82 0.69 -13.26
C ALA A 76 -12.47 1.81 -14.08
N LEU A 77 -12.01 2.05 -15.31
CA LEU A 77 -12.57 3.07 -16.19
C LEU A 77 -14.06 2.81 -16.51
N ALA A 78 -14.46 1.56 -16.66
CA ALA A 78 -15.87 1.19 -16.84
C ALA A 78 -16.77 1.56 -15.65
N LEU A 79 -16.21 1.65 -14.43
CA LEU A 79 -16.90 2.15 -13.24
C LEU A 79 -16.91 3.67 -13.15
N THR A 80 -16.30 4.39 -14.10
CA THR A 80 -16.31 5.85 -14.22
C THR A 80 -15.86 6.58 -12.94
N PRO A 81 -14.70 6.27 -12.34
CA PRO A 81 -14.28 6.86 -11.08
C PRO A 81 -14.03 8.37 -11.15
N ASP A 82 -14.18 9.06 -10.02
CA ASP A 82 -13.62 10.40 -9.79
C ASP A 82 -12.39 10.38 -8.86
N LEU A 83 -12.12 9.25 -8.20
CA LEU A 83 -10.88 8.96 -7.48
C LEU A 83 -10.36 7.57 -7.84
N VAL A 84 -9.09 7.46 -8.18
CA VAL A 84 -8.41 6.18 -8.41
C VAL A 84 -7.12 6.08 -7.62
N THR A 85 -6.94 4.97 -6.91
CA THR A 85 -5.63 4.61 -6.35
C THR A 85 -5.02 3.46 -7.12
N VAL A 86 -3.71 3.55 -7.36
CA VAL A 86 -2.93 2.53 -8.08
C VAL A 86 -1.76 2.08 -7.23
N MET A 87 -1.60 0.78 -7.03
CA MET A 87 -0.37 0.21 -6.45
C MET A 87 0.01 -1.07 -7.19
N ALA A 88 1.12 -1.00 -7.92
CA ALA A 88 1.66 -2.14 -8.68
C ALA A 88 3.19 -2.04 -8.73
N GLY A 89 3.85 -3.08 -9.21
CA GLY A 89 5.31 -3.10 -9.43
C GLY A 89 6.07 -3.96 -8.44
N GLY A 90 5.56 -4.19 -7.23
CA GLY A 90 6.23 -5.03 -6.22
C GLY A 90 6.45 -6.46 -6.71
N ASN A 91 5.46 -7.05 -7.39
CA ASN A 91 5.55 -8.40 -7.96
C ASN A 91 6.51 -8.50 -9.16
N ASP A 92 6.77 -7.39 -9.85
CA ASP A 92 7.64 -7.34 -11.03
C ASP A 92 9.13 -7.43 -10.64
N LEU A 93 9.49 -7.00 -9.43
CA LEU A 93 10.87 -6.99 -8.94
C LEU A 93 11.49 -8.38 -8.77
N TRP A 94 10.67 -9.42 -8.71
CA TRP A 94 11.09 -10.81 -8.51
C TRP A 94 11.43 -11.54 -9.82
N ARG A 95 11.22 -10.90 -10.98
CA ARG A 95 11.53 -11.51 -12.28
C ARG A 95 13.00 -11.31 -12.64
N THR A 96 13.57 -12.31 -13.32
CA THR A 96 14.80 -12.13 -14.09
C THR A 96 14.48 -11.35 -15.38
N GLY A 97 15.42 -10.52 -15.84
CA GLY A 97 15.29 -9.82 -17.13
C GLY A 97 14.16 -8.77 -17.18
N ILE A 98 14.02 -7.93 -16.15
CA ILE A 98 13.01 -6.86 -16.11
C ILE A 98 13.24 -5.89 -17.29
N ASP A 99 12.26 -5.80 -18.19
CA ASP A 99 12.21 -4.77 -19.22
C ASP A 99 11.64 -3.46 -18.65
N TRP A 100 12.55 -2.58 -18.22
CA TRP A 100 12.21 -1.29 -17.64
C TRP A 100 11.57 -0.32 -18.65
N VAL A 101 11.87 -0.47 -19.93
CA VAL A 101 11.30 0.41 -20.98
C VAL A 101 9.84 0.03 -21.19
N ALA A 102 9.55 -1.26 -21.31
CA ALA A 102 8.18 -1.76 -21.38
C ALA A 102 7.36 -1.39 -20.14
N LEU A 103 7.93 -1.55 -18.93
CA LEU A 103 7.25 -1.15 -17.69
C LEU A 103 6.95 0.35 -17.63
N ARG A 104 7.91 1.21 -18.02
CA ARG A 104 7.67 2.65 -18.08
C ARG A 104 6.52 2.98 -19.03
N ARG A 105 6.51 2.35 -20.21
CA ARG A 105 5.44 2.53 -21.20
C ARG A 105 4.08 2.12 -20.63
N LEU A 106 3.98 0.96 -19.98
CA LEU A 106 2.73 0.50 -19.36
C LEU A 106 2.22 1.47 -18.30
N TYR A 107 3.10 1.96 -17.41
CA TYR A 107 2.72 2.98 -16.43
C TYR A 107 2.27 4.27 -17.09
N ARG A 108 3.03 4.78 -18.06
CA ARG A 108 2.73 6.05 -18.72
C ARG A 108 1.40 5.98 -19.46
N ASP A 109 1.20 4.95 -20.26
CA ASP A 109 -0.01 4.78 -21.04
C ASP A 109 -1.22 4.51 -20.11
N GLY A 110 -1.03 3.76 -19.01
CA GLY A 110 -2.09 3.50 -18.03
C GLY A 110 -2.50 4.72 -17.19
N LEU A 111 -1.53 5.45 -16.63
CA LEU A 111 -1.80 6.67 -15.86
C LEU A 111 -2.38 7.78 -16.76
N ALA A 112 -1.92 7.89 -18.01
CA ALA A 112 -2.52 8.79 -18.99
C ALA A 112 -4.02 8.56 -19.12
N ARG A 113 -4.45 7.30 -19.33
CA ARG A 113 -5.87 6.96 -19.47
C ARG A 113 -6.70 7.28 -18.23
N LEU A 114 -6.14 7.08 -17.02
CA LEU A 114 -6.81 7.46 -15.76
C LEU A 114 -6.96 8.98 -15.62
N CYS A 115 -5.91 9.74 -15.91
CA CYS A 115 -5.97 11.20 -15.86
C CYS A 115 -6.92 11.76 -16.91
N ASP A 116 -6.87 11.23 -18.14
CA ASP A 116 -7.71 11.66 -19.26
C ASP A 116 -9.20 11.34 -19.00
N SER A 117 -9.53 10.44 -18.06
CA SER A 117 -10.91 10.20 -17.61
C SER A 117 -11.44 11.26 -16.64
N GLY A 118 -10.61 12.21 -16.23
CA GLY A 118 -10.94 13.26 -15.27
C GLY A 118 -10.91 12.82 -13.80
N ALA A 119 -10.39 11.63 -13.50
CA ALA A 119 -10.25 11.16 -12.13
C ALA A 119 -9.04 11.80 -11.44
N THR A 120 -9.15 12.07 -10.14
CA THR A 120 -7.98 12.29 -9.29
C THR A 120 -7.23 10.97 -9.12
N VAL A 121 -5.94 10.95 -9.44
CA VAL A 121 -5.13 9.73 -9.40
C VAL A 121 -4.05 9.83 -8.33
N LEU A 122 -4.04 8.86 -7.41
CA LEU A 122 -2.93 8.60 -6.51
C LEU A 122 -2.24 7.29 -6.90
N VAL A 123 -0.92 7.34 -7.09
CA VAL A 123 -0.11 6.15 -7.32
C VAL A 123 0.84 5.91 -6.15
N ALA A 124 0.81 4.71 -5.59
CA ALA A 124 1.79 4.27 -4.60
C ALA A 124 3.04 3.75 -5.30
N ASN A 125 4.20 4.27 -4.91
CA ASN A 125 5.50 3.80 -5.41
C ASN A 125 5.92 2.48 -4.73
N SER A 126 7.14 1.99 -5.00
CA SER A 126 7.60 0.71 -4.45
C SER A 126 7.94 0.82 -2.97
N ILE A 127 7.66 -0.23 -2.20
CA ILE A 127 8.20 -0.37 -0.83
C ILE A 127 9.74 -0.43 -0.83
N ASN A 128 10.36 0.07 0.24
CA ASN A 128 11.79 -0.08 0.50
C ASN A 128 12.04 -1.31 1.39
N PRO A 129 12.66 -2.40 0.89
CA PRO A 129 12.71 -3.67 1.59
C PRO A 129 13.82 -3.74 2.68
N VAL A 130 14.17 -2.61 3.30
CA VAL A 130 15.25 -2.51 4.30
C VAL A 130 14.90 -3.16 5.63
N HIS A 131 13.61 -3.39 5.91
CA HIS A 131 13.11 -4.02 7.14
C HIS A 131 13.51 -5.49 7.26
N VAL A 132 13.94 -6.14 6.16
CA VAL A 132 14.42 -7.53 6.15
C VAL A 132 15.77 -7.62 5.43
N ARG A 133 16.84 -7.98 6.17
CA ARG A 133 18.20 -8.12 5.61
C ARG A 133 18.26 -8.98 4.35
N ALA A 134 17.48 -10.06 4.29
CA ALA A 134 17.42 -10.97 3.13
C ALA A 134 16.86 -10.30 1.86
N PHE A 135 16.12 -9.19 1.97
CA PHE A 135 15.51 -8.49 0.84
C PHE A 135 16.30 -7.25 0.39
N VAL A 136 17.38 -6.87 1.10
CA VAL A 136 18.19 -5.67 0.79
C VAL A 136 18.77 -5.72 -0.63
N ALA A 137 19.09 -6.90 -1.15
CA ALA A 137 19.53 -7.06 -2.54
C ALA A 137 18.47 -6.59 -3.56
N GLY A 138 17.19 -6.58 -3.19
CA GLY A 138 16.09 -6.04 -4.00
C GLY A 138 15.96 -4.52 -3.96
N ARG A 139 16.65 -3.83 -3.04
CA ARG A 139 16.52 -2.37 -2.85
C ARG A 139 16.85 -1.57 -4.10
N GLY A 140 17.89 -1.96 -4.85
CA GLY A 140 18.24 -1.27 -6.10
C GLY A 140 17.13 -1.34 -7.17
N ARG A 141 16.44 -2.50 -7.26
CA ARG A 141 15.29 -2.65 -8.16
C ARG A 141 14.07 -1.85 -7.65
N ALA A 142 13.83 -1.86 -6.34
CA ALA A 142 12.76 -1.07 -5.74
C ALA A 142 12.97 0.44 -5.95
N ALA A 143 14.19 0.94 -5.75
CA ALA A 143 14.53 2.34 -6.00
C ALA A 143 14.29 2.73 -7.46
N ARG A 144 14.74 1.91 -8.42
CA ARG A 144 14.52 2.13 -9.85
C ARG A 144 13.03 2.11 -10.24
N MET A 145 12.23 1.23 -9.64
CA MET A 145 10.77 1.22 -9.82
C MET A 145 10.13 2.48 -9.25
N THR A 146 10.56 2.92 -8.07
CA THR A 146 10.10 4.16 -7.45
C THR A 146 10.39 5.37 -8.34
N GLU A 147 11.62 5.53 -8.83
CA GLU A 147 11.99 6.62 -9.75
C GLU A 147 11.16 6.59 -11.05
N LEU A 148 10.91 5.38 -11.59
CA LEU A 148 10.06 5.20 -12.77
C LEU A 148 8.64 5.67 -12.50
N ILE A 149 8.02 5.23 -11.40
CA ILE A 149 6.64 5.60 -11.03
C ILE A 149 6.55 7.11 -10.79
N GLU A 150 7.47 7.68 -10.02
CA GLU A 150 7.49 9.11 -9.69
C GLU A 150 7.65 9.98 -10.94
N SER A 151 8.59 9.62 -11.82
CA SER A 151 8.81 10.39 -13.05
C SER A 151 7.59 10.35 -13.98
N VAL A 152 6.92 9.20 -14.11
CA VAL A 152 5.70 9.10 -14.92
C VAL A 152 4.51 9.82 -14.25
N ALA A 153 4.37 9.72 -12.93
CA ALA A 153 3.35 10.45 -12.18
C ALA A 153 3.50 11.96 -12.35
N ALA A 154 4.73 12.47 -12.31
CA ALA A 154 5.04 13.88 -12.50
C ALA A 154 4.66 14.39 -13.90
N GLU A 155 4.82 13.58 -14.95
CA GLU A 155 4.39 13.93 -16.33
C GLU A 155 2.88 14.23 -16.43
N ARG A 156 2.07 13.71 -15.50
CA ARG A 156 0.60 13.82 -15.50
C ARG A 156 0.03 14.48 -14.25
N ASN A 157 0.87 15.05 -13.38
CA ASN A 157 0.48 15.62 -12.09
C ASN A 157 -0.34 14.66 -11.20
N CYS A 158 -0.06 13.36 -11.26
CA CYS A 158 -0.62 12.40 -10.32
C CYS A 158 0.00 12.58 -8.94
N GLY A 159 -0.78 12.42 -7.88
CA GLY A 159 -0.22 12.37 -6.53
C GLY A 159 0.53 11.05 -6.29
N VAL A 160 1.62 11.09 -5.54
CA VAL A 160 2.42 9.90 -5.21
C VAL A 160 2.35 9.61 -3.73
N ILE A 161 1.89 8.40 -3.37
CA ILE A 161 2.04 7.86 -2.02
C ILE A 161 3.45 7.27 -1.93
N ASP A 162 4.37 8.01 -1.32
CA ASP A 162 5.79 7.63 -1.26
C ASP A 162 6.05 6.59 -0.17
N LEU A 163 5.82 5.33 -0.51
CA LEU A 163 6.09 4.18 0.36
C LEU A 163 7.58 3.88 0.50
N PHE A 164 8.39 4.22 -0.50
CA PHE A 164 9.83 3.92 -0.49
C PHE A 164 10.55 4.70 0.61
N ARG A 165 10.18 5.97 0.82
CA ARG A 165 10.81 6.85 1.81
C ARG A 165 10.01 6.94 3.10
N LEU A 166 8.91 6.18 3.22
CA LEU A 166 8.04 6.17 4.40
C LEU A 166 8.75 5.50 5.58
N SER A 167 9.28 6.30 6.50
CA SER A 167 10.06 5.83 7.65
C SER A 167 9.32 4.82 8.51
N ALA A 168 8.00 4.96 8.64
CA ALA A 168 7.15 4.01 9.34
C ALA A 168 7.28 2.58 8.79
N LEU A 169 7.58 2.41 7.50
CA LEU A 169 7.72 1.08 6.87
C LEU A 169 9.14 0.48 7.01
N HIS A 170 10.11 1.23 7.51
CA HIS A 170 11.46 0.70 7.78
C HIS A 170 11.48 -0.24 9.00
N ASP A 171 10.54 -0.07 9.93
CA ASP A 171 10.40 -0.92 11.09
C ASP A 171 9.71 -2.25 10.72
N VAL A 172 10.34 -3.39 11.04
CA VAL A 172 9.77 -4.72 10.80
C VAL A 172 8.40 -4.92 11.48
N ARG A 173 8.10 -4.18 12.55
CA ARG A 173 6.83 -4.24 13.29
C ARG A 173 5.65 -3.69 12.49
N SER A 174 5.92 -2.88 11.47
CA SER A 174 4.92 -2.37 10.51
C SER A 174 4.45 -3.44 9.51
N TRP A 175 5.05 -4.62 9.53
CA TRP A 175 4.76 -5.70 8.59
C TRP A 175 4.05 -6.85 9.30
N ALA A 176 3.22 -7.56 8.53
CA ALA A 176 2.59 -8.78 8.97
C ALA A 176 3.63 -9.88 9.22
N ARG A 177 3.17 -11.04 9.73
CA ARG A 177 4.04 -12.19 10.03
C ARG A 177 4.94 -12.59 8.86
N ASP A 178 4.43 -12.47 7.63
CA ASP A 178 5.14 -12.81 6.40
C ASP A 178 6.18 -11.77 5.94
N ARG A 179 6.25 -10.60 6.59
CA ARG A 179 7.21 -9.52 6.28
C ARG A 179 7.18 -8.99 4.85
N VAL A 180 6.13 -9.33 4.10
CA VAL A 180 5.90 -8.89 2.72
C VAL A 180 4.68 -7.98 2.68
N HIS A 181 3.68 -8.24 3.51
CA HIS A 181 2.48 -7.43 3.58
C HIS A 181 2.47 -6.49 4.79
N PHE A 182 1.76 -5.38 4.67
CA PHE A 182 1.55 -4.44 5.78
C PHE A 182 0.79 -5.12 6.91
N GLY A 183 1.20 -4.85 8.15
CA GLY A 183 0.36 -5.13 9.32
C GLY A 183 -0.78 -4.12 9.44
N GLN A 184 -1.69 -4.35 10.38
CA GLN A 184 -2.86 -3.49 10.62
C GLN A 184 -2.48 -2.00 10.78
N GLY A 185 -1.49 -1.69 11.62
CA GLY A 185 -1.05 -0.33 11.87
C GLY A 185 -0.49 0.36 10.61
N ALA A 186 0.30 -0.36 9.81
CA ALA A 186 0.83 0.18 8.56
C ALA A 186 -0.25 0.43 7.50
N HIS A 187 -1.29 -0.42 7.43
CA HIS A 187 -2.45 -0.16 6.58
C HIS A 187 -3.17 1.14 6.98
N SER A 188 -3.33 1.39 8.28
CA SER A 188 -3.90 2.65 8.80
C SER A 188 -3.02 3.85 8.50
N TYR A 189 -1.70 3.71 8.67
CA TYR A 189 -0.74 4.78 8.41
C TYR A 189 -0.71 5.17 6.92
N VAL A 190 -0.67 4.19 6.01
CA VAL A 190 -0.71 4.43 4.55
C VAL A 190 -2.04 5.07 4.13
N ALA A 191 -3.16 4.65 4.71
CA ALA A 191 -4.46 5.26 4.44
C ALA A 191 -4.52 6.73 4.88
N ASN A 192 -4.01 7.04 6.08
CA ASN A 192 -3.92 8.41 6.58
C ASN A 192 -2.99 9.27 5.72
N HIS A 193 -1.84 8.73 5.29
CA HIS A 193 -0.93 9.44 4.39
C HIS A 193 -1.55 9.72 3.02
N ALA A 194 -2.31 8.76 2.46
CA ALA A 194 -3.08 8.98 1.24
C ALA A 194 -4.18 10.05 1.43
N ALA A 195 -4.84 10.08 2.59
CA ALA A 195 -5.82 11.11 2.92
C ALA A 195 -5.20 12.51 3.03
N ASP A 196 -3.97 12.63 3.57
CA ASP A 196 -3.21 13.89 3.56
C ASP A 196 -3.02 14.41 2.13
N LEU A 197 -2.60 13.53 1.21
CA LEU A 197 -2.37 13.88 -0.20
C LEU A 197 -3.64 14.30 -0.94
N LEU A 198 -4.81 13.82 -0.49
CA LEU A 198 -6.11 14.26 -1.00
C LEU A 198 -6.63 15.55 -0.33
N GLY A 199 -5.92 16.11 0.64
CA GLY A 199 -6.38 17.30 1.38
C GLY A 199 -7.60 17.03 2.28
N LEU A 200 -7.84 15.77 2.66
CA LEU A 200 -8.90 15.42 3.61
C LEU A 200 -8.43 15.74 5.03
N THR A 201 -9.35 16.04 5.94
CA THR A 201 -9.04 16.30 7.37
C THR A 201 -9.32 15.10 8.28
N ASP A 202 -10.01 14.09 7.76
CA ASP A 202 -10.42 12.93 8.56
C ASP A 202 -9.32 11.86 8.59
N ARG A 203 -9.07 11.25 9.74
CA ARG A 203 -8.01 10.26 9.95
C ARG A 203 -8.55 9.06 10.73
N ILE A 204 -8.04 7.87 10.40
CA ILE A 204 -8.24 6.69 11.23
C ILE A 204 -7.41 6.85 12.50
N LEU A 205 -8.06 6.66 13.63
CA LEU A 205 -7.39 6.54 14.91
C LEU A 205 -6.58 5.24 14.93
N MET A 206 -5.28 5.37 15.16
CA MET A 206 -4.39 4.25 15.39
C MET A 206 -4.29 4.02 16.89
N PRO A 207 -4.72 2.87 17.43
CA PRO A 207 -4.46 2.55 18.82
C PRO A 207 -2.96 2.55 19.11
N GLU A 208 -2.53 3.20 20.20
CA GLU A 208 -1.12 3.34 20.59
C GLU A 208 -0.38 1.99 20.72
N ASN A 209 -1.10 0.89 20.88
CA ASN A 209 -0.58 -0.45 21.12
C ASN A 209 -0.39 -1.31 19.85
N GLU A 210 -0.83 -0.87 18.67
CA GLU A 210 -0.77 -1.71 17.45
C GLU A 210 0.65 -1.90 16.90
N MET A 211 1.60 -1.01 17.21
CA MET A 211 3.01 -1.14 16.79
C MET A 211 3.89 -1.91 17.79
N LEU A 212 3.36 -2.30 18.95
CA LEU A 212 4.15 -2.90 20.05
C LEU A 212 4.02 -4.43 20.17
N ALA A 213 3.11 -5.07 19.43
CA ALA A 213 2.72 -6.46 19.69
C ALA A 213 3.62 -7.55 19.08
N HIS A 214 4.78 -7.21 18.53
CA HIS A 214 5.71 -8.22 17.99
C HIS A 214 6.87 -8.46 18.96
N ALA A 215 6.66 -9.43 19.86
CA ALA A 215 7.67 -9.96 20.79
C ALA A 215 9.02 -10.25 20.10
N ARG A 216 10.12 -10.19 20.87
CA ARG A 216 11.45 -10.63 20.40
C ARG A 216 11.34 -12.04 19.82
N ARG A 217 11.59 -12.17 18.52
CA ARG A 217 11.42 -13.43 17.78
C ARG A 217 12.71 -14.24 17.76
N THR A 218 12.55 -15.55 17.84
CA THR A 218 13.61 -16.55 17.97
C THR A 218 14.08 -17.07 16.60
N ALA A 219 15.16 -17.86 16.56
CA ALA A 219 15.64 -18.50 15.33
C ALA A 219 14.60 -19.46 14.72
N SER A 220 13.72 -20.07 15.53
CA SER A 220 12.63 -20.93 15.03
C SER A 220 11.53 -20.15 14.32
N ASP A 221 11.25 -18.92 14.75
CA ASP A 221 10.30 -18.03 14.06
C ASP A 221 10.78 -17.65 12.65
N TRP A 222 12.10 -17.50 12.48
CA TRP A 222 12.71 -17.27 11.17
C TRP A 222 12.63 -18.49 10.26
N LEU A 223 12.88 -19.69 10.79
CA LEU A 223 12.76 -20.92 10.02
C LEU A 223 11.32 -21.16 9.56
N MET A 224 10.34 -20.98 10.46
CA MET A 224 8.92 -21.10 10.12
C MET A 224 8.48 -20.10 9.04
N TRP A 225 8.99 -18.87 9.08
CA TRP A 225 8.71 -17.86 8.07
C TRP A 225 9.24 -18.28 6.68
N ILE A 226 10.47 -18.82 6.63
CA ILE A 226 11.04 -19.32 5.37
C ILE A 226 10.19 -20.46 4.80
N THR A 227 9.78 -21.42 5.64
CA THR A 227 9.04 -22.60 5.19
C THR A 227 7.61 -22.28 4.76
N ASN A 228 6.93 -21.38 5.47
CA ASN A 228 5.50 -21.17 5.29
C ASN A 228 5.17 -20.06 4.29
N ASP A 229 6.04 -19.05 4.17
CA ASP A 229 5.73 -17.84 3.39
C ASP A 229 6.64 -17.74 2.16
N VAL A 230 7.95 -17.82 2.37
CA VAL A 230 8.97 -17.56 1.33
C VAL A 230 9.10 -18.71 0.34
N ALA A 231 9.31 -19.95 0.82
CA ALA A 231 9.49 -21.11 -0.05
C ALA A 231 8.28 -21.40 -0.96
N PRO A 232 7.02 -21.32 -0.47
CA PRO A 232 5.85 -21.49 -1.32
C PRO A 232 5.71 -20.38 -2.37
N PHE A 233 6.08 -19.14 -2.04
CA PHE A 233 6.10 -18.05 -3.00
C PHE A 233 7.08 -18.32 -4.15
N TYR A 234 8.34 -18.64 -3.85
CA TYR A 234 9.33 -18.96 -4.88
C TYR A 234 8.95 -20.21 -5.69
N THR A 235 8.35 -21.22 -5.05
CA THR A 235 7.85 -22.41 -5.75
C THR A 235 6.78 -22.05 -6.78
N ARG A 236 5.84 -21.16 -6.42
CA ARG A 236 4.81 -20.66 -7.35
C ARG A 236 5.42 -19.85 -8.50
N VAL A 237 6.35 -18.94 -8.18
CA VAL A 237 7.09 -18.16 -9.19
C VAL A 237 7.80 -19.09 -10.18
N ALA A 238 8.51 -20.11 -9.71
CA ALA A 238 9.20 -21.08 -10.55
C ALA A 238 8.24 -21.93 -11.41
N ARG A 239 7.05 -22.26 -10.90
CA ARG A 239 6.00 -22.99 -11.63
C ARG A 239 5.15 -22.12 -12.56
N GLY A 240 5.38 -20.81 -12.58
CA GLY A 240 4.56 -19.86 -13.35
C GLY A 240 3.11 -19.75 -12.87
N THR A 241 2.78 -20.22 -11.66
CA THR A 241 1.44 -20.13 -11.09
C THR A 241 1.35 -18.94 -10.13
N THR A 242 0.19 -18.29 -10.01
CA THR A 242 0.01 -17.19 -9.06
C THR A 242 -1.05 -17.50 -8.02
N ALA A 243 -0.91 -16.95 -6.82
CA ALA A 243 -1.92 -17.13 -5.76
C ALA A 243 -3.25 -16.44 -6.11
N GLY A 244 -3.28 -15.58 -7.13
CA GLY A 244 -4.44 -14.82 -7.57
C GLY A 244 -5.24 -15.43 -8.72
N ASP A 245 -4.82 -16.56 -9.31
CA ASP A 245 -5.42 -17.09 -10.55
C ASP A 245 -6.93 -17.43 -10.42
N LYS A 246 -7.37 -17.82 -9.22
CA LYS A 246 -8.78 -18.13 -8.91
C LYS A 246 -9.44 -17.10 -8.00
N VAL A 247 -8.76 -16.00 -7.73
CA VAL A 247 -9.23 -14.97 -6.79
C VAL A 247 -9.91 -13.87 -7.58
N VAL A 248 -11.18 -13.63 -7.28
CA VAL A 248 -11.92 -12.46 -7.78
C VAL A 248 -11.67 -11.26 -6.87
N ALA A 249 -11.78 -10.06 -7.45
CA ALA A 249 -11.76 -8.79 -6.71
C ALA A 249 -12.75 -8.83 -5.53
N LYS A 250 -12.33 -8.29 -4.38
CA LYS A 250 -13.16 -8.32 -3.15
C LYS A 250 -14.39 -7.41 -3.25
N ARG A 251 -14.29 -6.33 -4.04
CA ARG A 251 -15.37 -5.38 -4.33
C ARG A 251 -15.35 -5.08 -5.84
N PRO A 252 -15.88 -5.99 -6.68
CA PRO A 252 -15.79 -5.87 -8.15
C PRO A 252 -16.72 -4.81 -8.74
N GLN A 253 -17.66 -4.31 -7.94
CA GLN A 253 -18.65 -3.30 -8.31
C GLN A 253 -18.61 -2.18 -7.28
N LEU A 254 -19.01 -0.98 -7.70
CA LEU A 254 -19.21 0.15 -6.80
C LEU A 254 -20.33 -0.18 -5.81
N SER A 255 -20.01 -0.12 -4.52
CA SER A 255 -20.99 -0.30 -3.46
C SER A 255 -20.68 0.62 -2.28
N SER A 256 -21.63 0.78 -1.36
CA SER A 256 -21.35 1.49 -0.11
C SER A 256 -20.27 0.77 0.72
N ILE A 257 -19.61 1.56 1.58
CA ILE A 257 -18.70 1.10 2.65
C ILE A 257 -19.29 1.40 4.04
N ASP A 258 -20.61 1.58 4.12
CA ASP A 258 -21.33 1.71 5.40
C ASP A 258 -21.00 0.56 6.36
N GLY A 259 -21.00 0.86 7.66
CA GLY A 259 -20.71 -0.11 8.71
C GLY A 259 -19.24 -0.50 8.79
N HIS A 260 -18.34 0.31 8.21
CA HIS A 260 -16.90 0.09 8.37
C HIS A 260 -16.51 0.09 9.86
N PRO A 261 -15.51 -0.70 10.25
CA PRO A 261 -15.18 -0.97 11.66
C PRO A 261 -14.24 0.07 12.29
N TRP A 262 -13.70 1.02 11.50
CA TRP A 262 -12.65 1.93 11.96
C TRP A 262 -13.22 3.20 12.59
N SER A 263 -12.61 3.63 13.69
CA SER A 263 -12.87 4.92 14.31
C SER A 263 -12.16 6.02 13.52
N ILE A 264 -12.93 6.96 12.98
CA ILE A 264 -12.42 8.08 12.16
C ILE A 264 -12.74 9.39 12.86
N VAL A 265 -11.71 10.23 13.05
CA VAL A 265 -11.81 11.55 13.69
C VAL A 265 -11.40 12.64 12.71
N SER A 266 -11.96 13.85 12.88
CA SER A 266 -11.55 15.01 12.10
C SER A 266 -10.42 15.76 12.81
N THR A 267 -9.30 16.02 12.13
CA THR A 267 -8.16 16.72 12.74
C THR A 267 -8.41 18.21 13.02
N ASN A 268 -9.54 18.76 12.54
CA ASN A 268 -10.01 20.09 12.94
C ASN A 268 -10.55 20.11 14.39
N GLU A 269 -10.83 18.94 14.97
CA GLU A 269 -11.22 18.76 16.37
C GLU A 269 -10.00 18.34 17.21
N SER A 270 -8.98 19.20 17.26
CA SER A 270 -7.86 19.18 18.24
C SER A 270 -6.89 17.97 18.32
N ARG A 271 -5.59 18.31 18.21
CA ARG A 271 -4.32 17.59 18.50
C ARG A 271 -3.71 16.66 17.42
N PRO A 272 -2.37 16.64 17.32
CA PRO A 272 -1.64 15.90 16.29
C PRO A 272 -1.83 14.39 16.50
N VAL A 273 -2.20 13.68 15.44
CA VAL A 273 -2.37 12.22 15.46
C VAL A 273 -1.01 11.59 15.19
N GLY A 274 -0.33 11.15 16.26
CA GLY A 274 0.84 10.27 16.21
C GLY A 274 2.19 10.97 16.43
N PRO A 275 3.23 10.22 16.84
CA PRO A 275 4.47 10.82 17.31
C PRO A 275 5.24 11.45 16.14
N VAL A 276 5.68 12.69 16.32
CA VAL A 276 6.76 13.26 15.53
C VAL A 276 8.04 12.58 16.01
N TRP A 277 8.47 11.54 15.31
CA TRP A 277 9.74 10.87 15.56
C TRP A 277 10.87 11.71 14.97
N THR A 278 11.48 12.59 15.77
CA THR A 278 12.80 13.12 15.45
C THR A 278 13.85 12.05 15.72
N ALA A 279 14.72 11.80 14.75
CA ALA A 279 15.86 10.90 14.89
C ALA A 279 16.86 11.46 15.90
N SER A 280 16.64 11.21 17.19
CA SER A 280 17.55 11.59 18.25
C SER A 280 17.30 10.75 19.49
N ASP A 281 17.63 9.46 19.41
CA ASP A 281 17.94 8.61 20.56
C ASP A 281 18.62 7.32 20.07
N GLU A 282 19.76 7.48 19.39
CA GLU A 282 20.73 6.39 19.27
C GLU A 282 22.00 6.79 20.02
N HIS A 283 22.07 6.34 21.26
CA HIS A 283 23.31 6.15 21.99
C HIS A 283 24.11 5.08 21.24
N VAL A 284 25.05 5.50 20.40
CA VAL A 284 26.02 4.60 19.74
C VAL A 284 27.02 4.14 20.81
N PRO A 285 27.09 2.85 21.18
CA PRO A 285 28.22 2.36 21.96
C PRO A 285 29.42 2.26 21.01
N SER A 286 30.46 3.03 21.30
CA SER A 286 31.75 2.91 20.63
C SER A 286 32.37 1.54 20.91
N ALA A 287 32.49 0.71 19.88
CA ALA A 287 33.31 -0.49 19.94
C ALA A 287 34.74 -0.12 19.54
N SER A 288 35.63 -0.09 20.54
CA SER A 288 37.07 0.01 20.37
C SER A 288 37.62 -1.24 19.68
N LEU A 289 38.17 -1.06 18.47
CA LEU A 289 39.00 -2.06 17.82
C LEU A 289 40.42 -1.96 18.41
N ALA A 290 40.77 -2.95 19.23
CA ALA A 290 42.13 -3.19 19.65
C ALA A 290 42.96 -3.68 18.45
N VAL A 291 44.02 -2.93 18.12
CA VAL A 291 45.07 -3.35 17.19
C VAL A 291 46.09 -4.14 17.99
N ALA A 292 46.16 -5.46 17.77
CA ALA A 292 47.30 -6.26 18.20
C ALA A 292 48.42 -6.11 17.16
N ARG A 293 49.61 -5.76 17.65
CA ARG A 293 50.90 -5.91 16.95
C ARG A 293 51.45 -7.30 17.20
#